data_AF-A0A1Z5HBM6-F1
#
_entry.id   AF-A0A1Z5HBM6-F1
#
_cell.length_a   1.000
_cell.length_b   1.000
_cell.length_c   1.000
_cell.angle_alpha   90.00
_cell.angle_beta   90.00
_cell.angle_gamma   90.00
#
_symmetry.space_group_name_H-M   'P 1'
#
loop_
_entity.id
_entity.type
_entity.pdbx_description
1 polymer ?
#
loop_
_entity_poly.entity_id
_entity_poly.type
_entity_poly.pdbx_seq_one_letter_code
_entity_poly.pdbx_strand_id
1 'polypeptide(L)'
;MTTHDLYYSSIKAASLLLRAKHEGKNRLKVLAALDELKENGTIYSYDIEEKREGRKIVDIKYIITPSSEFSSEQKAANARANIIKQKAVKNDLKIVDKSKAR
;
A
#
# COMPACT_ATOMS: atom_id res chain seq x y z
N MET A 1 -7.62 13.85 8.40
CA MET A 1 -6.64 12.92 7.79
C MET A 1 -7.40 11.84 7.07
N THR A 2 -7.02 11.50 5.83
CA THR A 2 -7.61 10.39 5.08
C THR A 2 -6.95 9.09 5.51
N THR A 3 -7.74 8.07 5.82
CA THR A 3 -7.26 6.73 6.13
C THR A 3 -7.51 5.79 4.95
N HIS A 4 -6.74 4.71 4.90
CA HIS A 4 -6.87 3.67 3.90
C HIS A 4 -6.94 2.30 4.55
N ASP A 5 -7.91 1.50 4.11
CA ASP A 5 -8.14 0.17 4.66
C ASP A 5 -7.39 -0.89 3.85
N LEU A 6 -6.63 -1.75 4.54
CA LEU A 6 -5.92 -2.89 3.98
C LEU A 6 -6.28 -4.16 4.74
N TYR A 7 -6.61 -5.23 4.02
CA TYR A 7 -6.99 -6.50 4.63
C TYR A 7 -5.85 -7.52 4.56
N TYR A 8 -5.62 -8.27 5.64
CA TYR A 8 -4.61 -9.32 5.71
C TYR A 8 -4.82 -10.38 4.61
N SER A 9 -6.06 -10.78 4.37
CA SER A 9 -6.43 -11.69 3.27
C SER A 9 -5.94 -11.20 1.90
N SER A 10 -6.16 -9.92 1.58
CA SER A 10 -5.68 -9.28 0.34
C SER A 10 -4.15 -9.22 0.27
N ILE A 11 -3.49 -8.83 1.37
CA ILE A 11 -2.02 -8.80 1.43
C ILE A 11 -1.45 -10.19 1.20
N LYS A 12 -2.04 -11.22 1.82
CA LYS A 12 -1.61 -12.61 1.67
C LYS A 12 -1.78 -13.14 0.26
N ALA A 13 -2.90 -12.81 -0.40
CA ALA A 13 -3.14 -13.20 -1.78
C ALA A 13 -2.13 -12.56 -2.75
N ALA A 14 -1.76 -11.30 -2.52
CA ALA A 14 -0.84 -10.56 -3.37
C ALA A 14 0.66 -10.81 -3.03
N SER A 15 0.96 -11.18 -1.78
CA SER A 15 2.34 -11.24 -1.29
C SER A 15 2.97 -12.61 -1.48
N LEU A 16 4.12 -12.62 -2.14
CA LEU A 16 5.00 -13.79 -2.21
C LEU A 16 5.79 -14.04 -0.92
N LEU A 17 5.68 -13.20 0.12
CA LEU A 17 6.53 -13.25 1.32
C LEU A 17 5.84 -13.88 2.54
N LEU A 18 4.51 -14.06 2.48
CA LEU A 18 3.69 -14.62 3.57
C LEU A 18 3.52 -16.15 3.42
N ARG A 19 4.65 -16.88 3.46
CA ARG A 19 4.72 -18.34 3.24
C ARG A 19 4.86 -19.18 4.52
N ALA A 20 4.79 -18.59 5.71
CA ALA A 20 4.95 -19.37 6.94
C ALA A 20 3.78 -20.33 7.15
N LYS A 21 4.06 -21.52 7.71
CA LYS A 21 3.04 -22.54 8.05
C LYS A 21 1.95 -22.03 9.00
N HIS A 22 2.32 -21.10 9.90
CA HIS A 22 1.41 -20.56 10.91
C HIS A 22 1.02 -19.13 10.57
N GLU A 23 -0.30 -18.86 10.50
CA GLU A 23 -0.83 -17.53 10.21
C GLU A 23 -0.36 -16.46 11.18
N GLY A 24 -0.16 -16.80 12.46
CA GLY A 24 0.39 -15.86 13.44
C GLY A 24 1.74 -15.29 13.03
N LYS A 25 2.63 -16.12 12.44
CA LYS A 25 3.95 -15.67 11.96
C LYS A 25 3.82 -14.77 10.73
N ASN A 26 2.89 -15.06 9.83
CA ASN A 26 2.64 -14.20 8.67
C ASN A 26 2.06 -12.84 9.08
N ARG A 27 1.16 -12.81 10.07
CA ARG A 27 0.65 -11.56 10.64
C ARG A 27 1.74 -10.72 11.29
N LEU A 28 2.64 -11.34 12.06
CA LEU A 28 3.80 -10.64 12.64
C LEU A 28 4.69 -10.02 11.57
N LYS A 29 4.88 -10.68 10.42
CA LYS A 29 5.62 -10.09 9.28
C LYS A 29 4.93 -8.85 8.71
N VAL A 30 3.59 -8.87 8.63
CA VAL A 30 2.83 -7.69 8.18
C VAL A 30 2.99 -6.54 9.18
N LEU A 31 2.94 -6.82 10.48
CA LEU A 31 3.16 -5.80 11.51
C LEU A 31 4.58 -5.20 11.42
N ALA A 32 5.60 -6.05 11.30
CA ALA A 32 6.98 -5.58 11.14
C ALA A 32 7.16 -4.69 9.90
N ALA A 33 6.50 -5.03 8.79
CA ALA A 33 6.52 -4.20 7.58
C ALA A 33 5.78 -2.86 7.79
N LEU A 34 4.68 -2.83 8.53
CA LEU A 34 3.97 -1.58 8.85
C LEU A 34 4.80 -0.70 9.79
N ASP A 35 5.50 -1.29 10.76
CA ASP A 35 6.42 -0.58 11.63
C ASP A 35 7.58 0.03 10.85
N GLU A 36 8.18 -0.72 9.92
CA GLU A 36 9.23 -0.21 9.02
C GLU A 36 8.73 0.96 8.16
N LEU A 37 7.50 0.89 7.62
CA LEU A 37 6.91 2.01 6.87
C LEU A 37 6.70 3.25 7.74
N LYS A 38 6.40 3.07 9.02
CA LYS A 38 6.25 4.17 9.98
C LYS A 38 7.61 4.78 10.33
N GLU A 39 8.61 3.94 10.60
CA GLU A 39 9.99 4.37 10.88
C GLU A 39 10.59 5.16 9.71
N ASN A 40 10.32 4.73 8.48
CA ASN A 40 10.75 5.42 7.26
C ASN A 40 9.92 6.67 6.92
N GLY A 41 8.92 7.03 7.74
CA GLY A 41 8.08 8.21 7.53
C GLY A 41 7.13 8.10 6.32
N THR A 42 6.91 6.90 5.77
CA THR A 42 5.94 6.70 4.68
C THR A 42 4.51 6.76 5.21
N ILE A 43 4.28 6.17 6.38
CA ILE A 43 3.00 6.27 7.10
C ILE A 43 3.22 6.97 8.44
N TYR A 44 2.20 7.70 8.89
CA TYR A 44 2.21 8.35 10.20
C TYR A 44 1.84 7.36 11.31
N SER A 45 0.78 6.59 11.08
CA SER A 45 0.28 5.59 12.02
C SER A 45 -0.54 4.53 11.30
N TYR A 46 -0.84 3.45 12.02
CA TYR A 46 -1.84 2.48 11.60
C TYR A 46 -2.60 1.96 12.83
N ASP A 47 -3.86 1.59 12.63
CA ASP A 47 -4.68 0.89 13.61
C ASP A 47 -5.02 -0.52 13.11
N ILE A 48 -5.36 -1.42 14.04
CA ILE A 48 -5.65 -2.83 13.75
C ILE A 48 -7.05 -3.17 14.27
N GLU A 49 -7.89 -3.69 13.39
CA GLU A 49 -9.17 -4.30 13.75
C GLU A 49 -9.18 -5.77 13.35
N GLU A 50 -9.32 -6.65 14.35
CA GLU A 50 -9.45 -8.09 14.09
C GLU A 50 -10.90 -8.45 13.75
N LYS A 51 -11.09 -9.13 12.61
CA LYS A 51 -12.36 -9.78 12.29
C LYS A 51 -12.33 -11.19 12.88
N ARG A 52 -13.26 -11.48 13.80
CA ARG A 52 -13.34 -12.77 14.49
C ARG A 52 -14.67 -13.47 14.23
N GLU A 53 -14.60 -14.79 14.10
CA GLU A 53 -15.75 -15.70 14.17
C GLU A 53 -15.57 -16.59 15.41
N GLY A 54 -16.33 -16.31 16.46
CA GLY A 54 -16.12 -16.89 17.78
C GLY A 54 -14.71 -16.59 18.31
N ARG A 55 -13.91 -17.62 18.58
CA ARG A 55 -12.51 -17.48 19.06
C ARG A 55 -11.48 -17.38 17.93
N LYS A 56 -11.88 -17.56 16.67
CA LYS A 56 -10.98 -17.61 15.52
C LYS A 56 -10.90 -16.24 14.87
N ILE A 57 -9.68 -15.73 14.67
CA ILE A 57 -9.43 -14.58 13.80
C ILE A 57 -9.55 -15.05 12.35
N VAL A 58 -10.51 -14.50 11.61
CA VAL A 58 -10.77 -14.83 10.20
C VAL A 58 -10.08 -13.86 9.25
N ASP A 59 -9.92 -12.61 9.65
CA ASP A 59 -9.16 -11.61 8.90
C ASP A 59 -8.69 -10.48 9.82
N ILE A 60 -7.82 -9.62 9.32
CA ILE A 60 -7.39 -8.39 10.00
C ILE A 60 -7.52 -7.22 9.03
N LYS A 61 -8.13 -6.15 9.51
CA LYS A 61 -8.20 -4.86 8.85
C LYS A 61 -7.13 -3.95 9.45
N TYR A 62 -6.21 -3.49 8.62
CA TYR A 62 -5.22 -2.48 8.93
C TYR A 62 -5.73 -1.14 8.39
N ILE A 63 -5.87 -0.16 9.27
CA ILE A 63 -6.32 1.19 8.92
C ILE A 63 -5.08 2.07 8.91
N ILE A 64 -4.61 2.44 7.72
CA ILE A 64 -3.35 3.15 7.53
C ILE A 64 -3.61 4.65 7.42
N THR A 65 -2.85 5.42 8.20
CA THR A 65 -2.77 6.88 8.07
C THR A 65 -1.44 7.24 7.41
N PRO A 66 -1.44 7.69 6.14
CA PRO A 66 -0.21 8.07 5.45
C PRO A 66 0.40 9.33 6.06
N SER A 67 1.73 9.50 5.93
CA SER A 67 2.37 10.74 6.34
C SER A 67 2.01 11.90 5.42
N SER A 68 2.17 13.13 5.92
CA SER A 68 1.95 14.35 5.15
C SER A 68 2.96 14.50 4.01
N GLU A 69 4.22 14.15 4.25
CA GLU A 69 5.29 14.19 3.24
C GLU A 69 4.96 13.24 2.09
N PHE A 70 4.69 11.97 2.41
CA PHE A 70 4.36 10.96 1.42
C PHE A 70 3.11 11.35 0.62
N SER A 71 2.05 11.79 1.30
CA SER A 71 0.82 12.22 0.63
C SER A 71 1.05 13.38 -0.33
N SER A 72 1.90 14.32 0.05
CA SER A 72 2.24 15.49 -0.79
C SER A 72 3.07 15.09 -2.00
N GLU A 73 4.04 14.19 -1.81
CA GLU A 73 4.85 13.64 -2.90
C GLU A 73 4.00 12.87 -3.91
N GLN A 74 3.10 11.99 -3.44
CA GLN A 74 2.22 11.23 -4.33
C GLN A 74 1.27 12.15 -5.12
N LYS A 75 0.73 13.21 -4.48
CA LYS A 75 -0.07 14.23 -5.19
C LYS A 75 0.74 14.95 -6.26
N ALA A 76 1.97 15.35 -5.95
CA ALA A 76 2.85 16.00 -6.91
C ALA A 76 3.22 15.07 -8.08
N ALA A 77 3.52 13.80 -7.81
CA ALA A 77 3.80 12.79 -8.83
C ALA A 77 2.60 12.57 -9.76
N ASN A 78 1.40 12.45 -9.20
CA ASN A 78 0.16 12.32 -9.96
C ASN A 78 -0.13 13.55 -10.84
N ALA A 79 0.11 14.76 -10.33
CA ALA A 79 -0.02 15.99 -11.10
C ALA A 79 0.96 16.02 -12.27
N ARG A 80 2.24 15.66 -12.05
CA ARG A 80 3.25 15.56 -13.11
C ARG A 80 2.85 14.55 -14.19
N ALA A 81 2.37 13.36 -13.79
CA ALA A 81 1.92 12.34 -14.72
C ALA A 81 0.73 12.82 -15.59
N ASN A 82 -0.22 13.55 -15.00
CA ASN A 82 -1.34 14.13 -15.73
C ASN A 82 -0.90 15.22 -16.72
N ILE A 83 0.03 16.09 -16.33
CA ILE A 83 0.60 17.10 -17.24
C ILE A 83 1.29 16.43 -18.43
N ILE A 84 2.06 15.37 -18.18
CA ILE A 84 2.72 14.61 -19.26
C ILE A 84 1.68 13.99 -20.20
N LYS A 85 0.61 13.38 -19.67
CA LYS A 85 -0.52 12.85 -20.47
C LYS A 85 -1.16 13.93 -21.34
N GLN A 86 -1.47 15.09 -20.77
CA GLN A 86 -2.09 16.20 -21.51
C GLN A 86 -1.16 16.73 -22.60
N LYS A 87 0.14 16.87 -22.32
CA LYS A 87 1.14 17.28 -23.33
C LYS A 87 1.26 16.24 -24.44
N ALA A 88 1.25 14.95 -24.12
CA ALA A 88 1.32 13.89 -25.11
C ALA A 88 0.12 13.94 -26.06
N VAL A 89 -1.11 14.03 -25.51
CA VAL A 89 -2.35 14.17 -26.30
C VAL A 89 -2.31 15.41 -27.19
N LYS A 90 -1.87 16.56 -26.66
CA LYS A 90 -1.77 17.81 -27.43
C LYS A 90 -0.83 17.71 -28.64
N ASN A 91 0.22 16.90 -28.53
CA ASN A 91 1.23 16.72 -29.58
C ASN A 91 1.02 15.45 -30.41
N ASP A 92 -0.13 14.77 -30.25
CA ASP A 92 -0.42 13.47 -30.87
C ASP A 92 0.68 12.40 -30.64
N LEU A 93 1.30 12.46 -29.46
CA LEU A 93 2.37 11.56 -29.04
C LEU A 93 1.80 10.41 -28.21
N LYS A 94 2.30 9.20 -28.45
CA LYS A 94 2.02 8.04 -27.60
C LYS A 94 3.01 7.98 -26.44
N ILE A 95 2.48 7.91 -25.21
CA ILE A 95 3.31 7.62 -24.04
C ILE A 95 3.69 6.14 -24.08
N VAL A 96 4.99 5.87 -24.11
CA VAL A 96 5.54 4.52 -24.06
C VAL A 96 6.10 4.23 -22.66
N ASP A 97 5.74 3.07 -22.12
CA ASP A 97 6.28 2.57 -20.86
C ASP A 97 7.61 1.84 -21.11
N LYS A 98 8.72 2.47 -20.73
CA LYS A 98 10.07 1.90 -20.91
C LYS A 98 10.40 0.79 -19.90
N SER A 99 9.58 0.56 -18.87
CA SER A 99 9.83 -0.50 -17.89
C SER A 99 9.61 -1.92 -18.45
N LYS A 100 8.89 -2.04 -19.57
CA LYS A 100 8.61 -3.32 -20.26
C LYS A 100 9.61 -3.67 -21.38
N ALA A 101 10.63 -2.83 -21.60
CA ALA A 101 11.57 -2.99 -22.72
C ALA A 101 12.83 -3.79 -22.35
N ARG A 102 12.81 -4.56 -21.26
CA ARG A 102 13.94 -5.35 -20.76
C ARG A 102 13.59 -6.82 -20.65
#